data_AF-A0A0E3LD11-F1
#
_entry.id   AF-A0A0E3LD11-F1
#
_cell.length_a   1.000
_cell.length_b   1.000
_cell.length_c   1.000
_cell.angle_alpha   90.00
_cell.angle_beta   90.00
_cell.angle_gamma   90.00
#
_symmetry.space_group_name_H-M   'P 1'
#
loop_
_entity.id
_entity.type
_entity.pdbx_description
1 polymer ?
#
loop_
_entity_poly.entity_id
_entity_poly.type
_entity_poly.pdbx_seq_one_letter_code
_entity_poly.pdbx_strand_id
1 'polypeptide(L)'
;MEVAEEFVSGFTFEDFAADHKTQFAVIRTLEIVGEAAKNIPYETREKYPSVPWKDLAGIRDKLIHAYFRVNLEVVWLSVKECIPEAKPDIKRIPDEM
;
A
#
# COMPACT_ATOMS: atom_id res chain seq x y z
N MET A 1 7.53 -0.74 0.51
CA MET A 1 6.55 -0.84 1.62
C MET A 1 7.06 -0.14 2.87
N GLU A 2 8.29 -0.44 3.34
CA GLU A 2 8.85 0.17 4.56
C GLU A 2 8.95 1.70 4.49
N VAL A 3 9.27 2.24 3.31
CA VAL A 3 9.35 3.70 3.06
C VAL A 3 8.04 4.45 3.33
N ALA A 4 6.86 3.83 3.09
CA ALA A 4 5.58 4.49 3.40
C ALA A 4 5.36 4.61 4.91
N GLU A 5 5.74 3.58 5.67
CA GLU A 5 5.64 3.55 7.14
C GLU A 5 6.58 4.59 7.75
N GLU A 6 7.77 4.77 7.17
CA GLU A 6 8.75 5.78 7.59
C GLU A 6 8.23 7.22 7.40
N PHE A 7 7.57 7.51 6.27
CA PHE A 7 7.02 8.84 6.01
C PHE A 7 5.95 9.28 7.01
N VAL A 8 5.23 8.33 7.61
CA VAL A 8 4.18 8.61 8.60
C VAL A 8 4.62 8.30 10.04
N SER A 9 5.91 8.03 10.25
CA SER A 9 6.44 7.72 11.57
C SER A 9 6.31 8.93 12.49
N GLY A 10 5.63 8.75 13.62
CA GLY A 10 5.36 9.83 14.58
C GLY A 10 4.25 10.81 14.16
N PHE A 11 3.60 10.60 13.02
CA PHE A 11 2.47 11.44 12.59
C PHE A 11 1.17 10.97 13.24
N THR A 12 0.30 11.93 13.57
CA THR A 12 -1.14 11.69 13.71
C THR A 12 -1.82 11.71 12.34
N PHE A 13 -3.10 11.33 12.30
CA PHE A 13 -3.86 11.47 11.06
C PHE A 13 -3.98 12.95 10.65
N GLU A 14 -4.14 13.85 11.63
CA GLU A 14 -4.24 15.29 11.41
C GLU A 14 -2.93 15.86 10.84
N ASP A 15 -1.77 15.43 11.36
CA ASP A 15 -0.46 15.82 10.82
C ASP A 15 -0.32 15.37 9.37
N PHE A 16 -0.73 14.13 9.08
CA PHE A 16 -0.71 13.58 7.74
C PHE A 16 -1.66 14.34 6.79
N ALA A 17 -2.88 14.65 7.26
CA ALA A 17 -3.89 15.37 6.49
C ALA A 17 -3.49 16.83 6.21
N ALA A 18 -2.63 17.42 7.04
CA ALA A 18 -2.08 18.76 6.83
C ALA A 18 -0.80 18.78 5.95
N ASP A 19 -0.06 17.68 5.84
CA ASP A 19 1.19 17.61 5.07
C ASP A 19 0.98 16.99 3.67
N HIS A 20 0.72 17.85 2.68
CA HIS A 20 0.54 17.43 1.29
C HIS A 20 1.76 16.69 0.71
N LYS A 21 2.98 17.07 1.08
CA LYS A 21 4.19 16.42 0.56
C LYS A 21 4.24 14.96 1.02
N THR A 22 3.94 14.74 2.30
CA THR A 22 3.85 13.40 2.88
C THR A 22 2.70 12.60 2.27
N GLN A 23 1.54 13.21 2.04
CA GLN A 23 0.44 12.57 1.30
C GLN A 23 0.88 12.09 -0.07
N PHE A 24 1.50 12.95 -0.89
CA PHE A 24 1.97 12.58 -2.22
C PHE A 24 3.02 11.46 -2.18
N ALA A 25 3.96 11.51 -1.22
CA ALA A 25 4.98 10.48 -1.05
C ALA A 25 4.38 9.12 -0.68
N VAL A 26 3.42 9.10 0.23
CA VAL A 26 2.69 7.91 0.65
C VAL A 26 1.86 7.33 -0.50
N ILE A 27 1.06 8.16 -1.17
CA ILE A 27 0.23 7.75 -2.31
C ILE A 27 1.11 7.11 -3.38
N ARG A 28 2.25 7.74 -3.72
CA ARG A 28 3.18 7.19 -4.70
C ARG A 28 3.73 5.83 -4.29
N THR A 29 4.01 5.64 -3.01
CA THR A 29 4.50 4.36 -2.49
C THR A 29 3.42 3.27 -2.60
N LEU A 30 2.16 3.61 -2.30
CA LEU A 30 1.03 2.68 -2.46
C LEU A 30 0.79 2.31 -3.94
N GLU A 31 0.90 3.26 -4.87
CA GLU A 31 0.82 2.99 -6.30
C GLU A 31 1.87 1.97 -6.76
N ILE A 32 3.12 2.14 -6.32
CA ILE A 32 4.22 1.22 -6.66
C ILE A 32 3.94 -0.18 -6.12
N VAL A 33 3.42 -0.30 -4.90
CA VAL A 33 3.03 -1.59 -4.30
C VAL A 33 1.92 -2.25 -5.10
N GLY A 34 0.88 -1.50 -5.48
CA GLY A 34 -0.22 -2.05 -6.25
C GLY A 34 0.19 -2.49 -7.66
N GLU A 35 1.07 -1.74 -8.31
CA GLU A 35 1.65 -2.12 -9.60
C GLU A 35 2.50 -3.39 -9.48
N ALA A 36 3.36 -3.48 -8.46
CA ALA A 36 4.14 -4.68 -8.19
C ALA A 36 3.24 -5.90 -7.97
N ALA A 37 2.19 -5.77 -7.15
CA ALA A 37 1.23 -6.84 -6.89
C ALA A 37 0.48 -7.30 -8.15
N LYS A 38 0.14 -6.38 -9.07
CA LYS A 38 -0.48 -6.70 -10.37
C LYS A 38 0.43 -7.53 -11.26
N ASN A 39 1.73 -7.29 -11.21
CA ASN A 39 2.73 -7.94 -12.06
C ASN A 39 3.20 -9.31 -11.52
N ILE A 40 2.82 -9.72 -10.31
CA ILE A 40 3.13 -11.05 -9.79
C ILE A 40 2.41 -12.13 -10.62
N PRO A 41 3.07 -13.20 -11.11
CA PRO A 41 2.40 -14.28 -11.85
C PRO A 41 1.28 -14.96 -11.06
N TYR A 42 0.26 -15.47 -11.75
CA TYR A 42 -0.89 -16.12 -11.10
C TYR A 42 -0.44 -17.35 -10.29
N GLU A 43 0.49 -18.15 -10.81
CA GLU A 43 1.02 -19.33 -10.16
C GLU A 43 1.72 -19.00 -8.83
N THR A 44 2.35 -17.84 -8.75
CA THR A 44 2.93 -17.34 -7.49
C THR A 44 1.84 -16.91 -6.52
N ARG A 45 0.79 -16.22 -7.00
CA ARG A 45 -0.32 -15.80 -6.13
C ARG A 45 -1.06 -16.99 -5.53
N GLU A 46 -1.23 -18.08 -6.28
CA GLU A 46 -1.85 -19.31 -5.79
C GLU A 46 -1.04 -20.00 -4.68
N LYS A 47 0.29 -19.91 -4.72
CA LYS A 47 1.17 -20.45 -3.68
C LYS A 47 1.10 -19.67 -2.37
N TYR A 48 0.73 -18.39 -2.43
CA TYR A 48 0.67 -17.49 -1.27
C TYR A 48 -0.72 -16.86 -1.13
N PRO A 49 -1.77 -17.65 -0.86
CA PRO A 49 -3.16 -17.15 -0.82
C PRO A 49 -3.46 -16.30 0.42
N SER A 50 -2.59 -16.31 1.43
CA SER A 50 -2.72 -15.46 2.61
C SER A 50 -2.40 -13.99 2.30
N VAL A 51 -1.61 -13.73 1.26
CA VAL A 51 -1.38 -12.36 0.78
C VAL A 51 -2.65 -11.85 0.09
N PRO A 52 -3.16 -10.66 0.46
CA PRO A 52 -4.37 -10.09 -0.13
C PRO A 52 -4.10 -9.49 -1.52
N TRP A 53 -3.69 -10.31 -2.49
CA TRP A 53 -3.25 -9.90 -3.82
C TRP A 53 -4.22 -8.98 -4.54
N LYS A 54 -5.52 -9.27 -4.44
CA LYS A 54 -6.58 -8.49 -5.09
C LYS A 54 -6.68 -7.09 -4.50
N ASP A 55 -6.55 -6.96 -3.18
CA ASP A 55 -6.61 -5.66 -2.50
C ASP A 55 -5.35 -4.84 -2.76
N LEU A 56 -4.17 -5.47 -2.76
CA LEU A 56 -2.91 -4.82 -3.12
C LEU A 56 -2.95 -4.34 -4.57
N ALA A 57 -3.34 -5.19 -5.52
CA ALA A 57 -3.49 -4.81 -6.93
C ALA A 57 -4.53 -3.68 -7.13
N GLY A 58 -5.60 -3.69 -6.35
CA GLY A 58 -6.68 -2.72 -6.40
C GLY A 58 -6.43 -1.43 -5.61
N ILE A 59 -5.30 -1.29 -4.91
CA ILE A 59 -5.02 -0.11 -4.07
C ILE A 59 -5.05 1.17 -4.91
N ARG A 60 -4.50 1.11 -6.12
CA ARG A 60 -4.49 2.22 -7.07
C ARG A 60 -5.92 2.65 -7.41
N ASP A 61 -6.79 1.69 -7.69
CA ASP A 61 -8.18 1.95 -8.08
C ASP A 61 -8.98 2.53 -6.88
N LYS A 62 -8.69 2.08 -5.65
CA LYS A 62 -9.26 2.64 -4.41
C LYS A 62 -8.79 4.07 -4.13
N LEU A 63 -7.54 4.40 -4.46
CA LEU A 63 -6.94 5.72 -4.25
C LEU A 63 -7.44 6.77 -5.26
N ILE A 64 -7.63 6.36 -6.52
CA ILE A 64 -7.94 7.29 -7.62
C ILE A 64 -9.45 7.50 -7.82
N HIS A 65 -10.32 6.67 -7.23
CA HIS A 65 -11.75 6.69 -7.60
C HIS A 65 -12.51 7.99 -7.29
N ALA A 66 -11.89 8.94 -6.61
CA ALA A 66 -12.33 10.33 -6.59
C ALA A 66 -11.16 11.25 -6.92
N TYR A 67 -10.90 11.48 -8.22
CA TYR A 67 -9.97 12.51 -8.74
C TYR A 67 -10.15 13.92 -8.13
N PHE A 68 -11.21 14.15 -7.34
CA PHE A 68 -11.45 15.39 -6.59
C PHE A 68 -11.20 15.30 -5.07
N ARG A 69 -11.17 14.10 -4.47
CA ARG A 69 -10.87 13.89 -3.05
C ARG A 69 -10.32 12.48 -2.86
N VAL A 70 -8.99 12.33 -2.92
CA VAL A 70 -8.35 11.15 -2.35
C VAL A 70 -8.88 11.01 -0.92
N ASN A 71 -9.42 9.86 -0.56
CA ASN A 71 -9.83 9.61 0.82
C ASN A 71 -8.55 9.41 1.64
N LEU A 72 -8.07 10.48 2.27
CA LEU A 72 -6.84 10.48 3.07
C LEU A 72 -6.92 9.49 4.23
N GLU A 73 -8.12 9.20 4.75
CA GLU A 73 -8.31 8.17 5.77
C GLU A 73 -8.01 6.77 5.23
N VAL A 74 -8.46 6.47 4.00
CA VAL A 74 -8.13 5.20 3.33
C VAL A 74 -6.62 5.10 3.06
N VAL A 75 -5.99 6.20 2.63
CA VAL A 75 -4.52 6.25 2.45
C VAL A 75 -3.81 5.96 3.76
N TRP A 76 -4.22 6.64 4.83
CA TRP A 76 -3.66 6.52 6.16
C TRP A 76 -3.78 5.09 6.70
N LEU A 77 -4.98 4.52 6.67
CA LEU A 77 -5.24 3.14 7.10
C LEU A 77 -4.46 2.12 6.26
N SER A 78 -4.32 2.36 4.95
CA SER A 78 -3.54 1.47 4.08
C SER A 78 -2.07 1.38 4.53
N VAL A 79 -1.50 2.47 5.03
CA VAL A 79 -0.13 2.48 5.55
C VAL A 79 -0.04 1.96 6.98
N LYS A 80 -1.00 2.31 7.84
CA LYS A 80 -0.94 1.96 9.27
C LYS A 80 -1.38 0.53 9.58
N GLU A 81 -2.17 -0.09 8.71
CA GLU A 81 -2.78 -1.39 8.96
C GLU A 81 -2.46 -2.37 7.81
N CYS A 82 -2.90 -2.06 6.58
CA CYS A 82 -2.84 -3.04 5.48
C CYS A 82 -1.40 -3.41 5.07
N ILE A 83 -0.48 -2.45 4.96
CA ILE A 83 0.93 -2.73 4.64
C ILE A 83 1.58 -3.60 5.73
N PRO A 84 1.53 -3.22 7.02
CA PRO A 84 2.05 -4.05 8.11
C PRO A 84 1.51 -5.48 8.12
N GLU A 85 0.23 -5.67 7.81
CA GLU A 85 -0.40 -6.99 7.77
C GLU A 85 0.07 -7.85 6.59
N ALA A 86 0.27 -7.25 5.41
CA ALA A 86 0.73 -7.97 4.22
C ALA A 86 2.24 -8.27 4.24
N LYS A 87 3.03 -7.47 4.97
CA LYS A 87 4.50 -7.52 4.98
C LYS A 87 5.09 -8.87 5.42
N PRO A 88 4.61 -9.56 6.49
CA PRO A 88 5.11 -10.87 6.88
C PRO A 88 4.94 -11.92 5.79
N ASP A 89 3.80 -11.90 5.09
CA ASP A 89 3.50 -12.88 4.06
C ASP A 89 4.30 -12.63 2.78
N ILE A 90 4.49 -11.36 2.40
CA ILE A 90 5.36 -11.00 1.28
C ILE A 90 6.82 -11.37 1.58
N LYS A 91 7.32 -11.18 2.80
CA LYS A 91 8.68 -11.59 3.21
C LYS A 91 8.91 -13.10 3.18
N ARG A 92 7.85 -13.92 3.11
CA ARG A 92 7.94 -15.39 2.96
C ARG A 92 8.05 -15.84 1.52
N ILE A 93 7.86 -14.94 0.57
CA ILE A 93 8.09 -15.20 -0.85
C ILE A 93 9.61 -15.15 -1.06
N PRO A 94 10.26 -16.24 -1.52
CA PRO A 94 11.67 -16.23 -1.83
C PRO A 94 12.00 -15.11 -2.81
N ASP A 95 13.20 -14.55 -2.72
CA ASP A 95 13.76 -13.58 -3.69
C ASP A 95 13.91 -14.15 -5.13
N GLU A 96 13.42 -15.37 -5.40
CA GLU A 96 13.46 -16.05 -6.69
C GLU A 96 12.27 -15.67 -7.59
N MET A 97 11.95 -14.37 -7.65
CA MET A 97 11.07 -13.79 -8.67
C MET A 97 11.89 -13.04 -9.72
#